data_AF-A0AA97DQ11-F1
#
_entry.id   AF-A0AA97DQ11-F1
#
_cell.length_a   1.000
_cell.length_b   1.000
_cell.length_c   1.000
_cell.angle_alpha   90.00
_cell.angle_beta   90.00
_cell.angle_gamma   90.00
#
_symmetry.space_group_name_H-M   'P 1'
#
loop_
_entity.id
_entity.type
_entity.pdbx_description
1 polymer ?
#
loop_
_entity_poly.entity_id
_entity_poly.type
_entity_poly.pdbx_seq_one_letter_code
_entity_poly.pdbx_strand_id
1 'polypeptide(L)' 'MERYHNLTEMLAINHAAHAYFDDLPDYVREMIVKRGDNVHSPDELHGYAEKLLRGDD' A
#
# COMPACT_ATOMS: atom_id res chain seq x y z
N MET A 1 1.43 -2.49 -18.73
CA MET A 1 1.17 -2.57 -17.28
C MET A 1 2.11 -1.59 -16.63
N GLU A 2 1.58 -0.46 -16.16
CA GLU A 2 2.36 0.53 -15.43
C GLU A 2 2.60 -0.02 -14.01
N ARG A 3 3.83 -0.44 -13.76
CA ARG A 3 4.30 -0.88 -12.45
C ARG A 3 5.28 0.16 -11.94
N TYR A 4 5.09 0.58 -10.70
CA TYR A 4 5.99 1.46 -9.99
C TYR A 4 7.17 0.67 -9.44
N HIS A 5 8.33 1.31 -9.30
CA HIS A 5 9.51 0.67 -8.74
C HIS A 5 9.30 0.19 -7.30
N ASN A 6 8.51 0.94 -6.52
CA ASN A 6 8.17 0.60 -5.14
C ASN A 6 6.94 1.40 -4.68
N LEU A 7 6.47 1.09 -3.47
CA LEU A 7 5.39 1.81 -2.80
C LEU A 7 5.64 3.32 -2.76
N THR A 8 6.83 3.77 -2.36
CA THR A 8 7.11 5.20 -2.18
C THR A 8 6.97 6.00 -3.48
N GLU A 9 7.48 5.47 -4.59
CA GLU A 9 7.31 6.06 -5.92
C GLU A 9 5.84 6.10 -6.32
N MET A 10 5.10 5.01 -6.07
CA MET A 10 3.66 4.98 -6.32
C MET A 10 2.92 6.04 -5.50
N LEU A 11 3.22 6.18 -4.21
CA LEU A 11 2.57 7.17 -3.34
C LEU A 11 2.94 8.61 -3.76
N ALA A 12 4.15 8.82 -4.28
CA ALA A 12 4.58 10.13 -4.77
C ALA A 12 3.90 10.55 -6.07
N ILE A 13 3.61 9.60 -6.97
CA ILE A 13 3.01 9.86 -8.29
C ILE A 13 1.49 9.77 -8.24
N ASN A 14 0.95 8.78 -7.54
CA ASN A 14 -0.48 8.49 -7.50
C ASN A 14 -1.11 9.01 -6.21
N HIS A 15 -1.68 10.21 -6.30
CA HIS A 15 -2.40 10.85 -5.20
C HIS A 15 -3.56 10.02 -4.65
N ALA A 16 -4.24 9.22 -5.47
CA ALA A 16 -5.33 8.36 -5.00
C ALA A 16 -4.80 7.20 -4.14
N ALA A 17 -3.68 6.59 -4.55
CA ALA A 17 -3.01 5.57 -3.75
C ALA A 17 -2.46 6.15 -2.44
N HIS A 18 -1.94 7.38 -2.48
CA HIS A 18 -1.48 8.09 -1.28
C HIS A 18 -2.61 8.37 -0.29
N ALA A 19 -3.75 8.90 -0.77
CA ALA A 19 -4.91 9.14 0.07
C ALA A 19 -5.47 7.84 0.69
N TYR A 20 -5.51 6.75 -0.10
CA TYR A 20 -5.90 5.44 0.43
C TYR A 20 -4.92 4.95 1.50
N PHE A 21 -3.61 5.04 1.24
CA PHE A 21 -2.59 4.64 2.19
C PHE A 21 -2.66 5.44 3.50
N ASP A 22 -2.93 6.75 3.41
CA ASP A 22 -3.08 7.64 4.57
C ASP A 22 -4.35 7.34 5.39
N ASP A 23 -5.42 6.83 4.77
CA ASP A 23 -6.65 6.42 5.47
C ASP A 23 -6.48 5.09 6.25
N LEU A 24 -5.46 4.29 5.92
CA LEU A 24 -5.22 3.01 6.60
C LEU A 24 -4.75 3.19 8.05
N PRO A 25 -5.08 2.25 8.95
CA PRO A 25 -4.57 2.26 10.32
C PRO A 25 -3.05 2.23 10.39
N ASP A 26 -2.47 2.84 11.43
CA ASP A 26 -1.01 2.89 11.62
C ASP A 26 -0.33 1.52 11.49
N TYR A 27 -0.88 0.48 12.14
CA TYR A 27 -0.31 -0.86 12.11
C TYR A 27 -0.28 -1.46 10.68
N VAL A 28 -1.30 -1.16 9.87
CA VAL A 28 -1.38 -1.59 8.47
C VAL A 28 -0.35 -0.82 7.65
N ARG A 29 -0.27 0.50 7.80
CA ARG A 29 0.73 1.35 7.12
C ARG A 29 2.14 0.90 7.43
N GLU A 30 2.47 0.61 8.68
CA GLU A 30 3.79 0.11 9.09
C GLU A 30 4.11 -1.25 8.46
N MET A 31 3.14 -2.17 8.40
CA MET A 31 3.34 -3.47 7.75
C MET A 31 3.52 -3.34 6.24
N ILE A 32 2.75 -2.47 5.59
CA ILE A 32 2.90 -2.17 4.17
C ILE A 32 4.26 -1.53 3.90
N VAL A 33 4.71 -0.57 4.70
CA VAL A 33 6.04 0.06 4.55
C VAL A 33 7.16 -0.96 4.70
N LYS A 34 7.08 -1.87 5.67
CA LYS A 34 8.06 -2.95 5.86
C LYS A 34 8.18 -3.88 4.65
N ARG A 35 7.13 -4.02 3.84
CA ARG A 35 7.12 -4.82 2.60
C ARG A 35 6.93 -3.97 1.34
N GLY A 36 7.09 -2.65 1.43
CA GLY A 36 6.72 -1.70 0.37
C GLY A 36 7.58 -1.84 -0.89
N ASP A 37 8.72 -2.52 -0.77
CA ASP A 37 9.59 -2.88 -1.89
C ASP A 37 8.93 -3.89 -2.86
N ASN A 38 7.94 -4.67 -2.41
CA ASN A 38 7.21 -5.64 -3.23
C ASN A 38 5.83 -5.13 -3.69
N VAL A 39 5.49 -3.88 -3.40
CA VAL A 39 4.21 -3.27 -3.80
C VAL A 39 4.47 -2.36 -4.98
N HIS A 40 4.06 -2.79 -6.17
CA HIS A 40 4.36 -2.10 -7.43
C HIS A 40 3.12 -1.49 -8.08
N SER A 41 1.94 -1.69 -7.49
CA SER A 41 0.66 -1.30 -8.09
C SER A 41 -0.37 -0.95 -7.02
N PRO A 42 -1.34 -0.06 -7.32
CA PRO A 42 -2.40 0.29 -6.38
C PRO A 42 -3.30 -0.91 -6.05
N ASP A 43 -3.50 -1.81 -7.00
CA ASP A 43 -4.21 -3.08 -6.80
C ASP A 43 -3.52 -3.97 -5.75
N GLU A 44 -2.19 -4.04 -5.79
CA GLU A 44 -1.39 -4.80 -4.82
C GLU A 44 -1.44 -4.16 -3.44
N LEU A 45 -1.40 -2.83 -3.37
CA LEU A 45 -1.59 -2.08 -2.13
C LEU A 45 -2.95 -2.38 -1.51
N HIS A 46 -4.03 -2.28 -2.29
CA HIS A 46 -5.40 -2.51 -1.80
C HIS A 46 -5.58 -3.96 -1.33
N GLY A 47 -5.19 -4.93 -2.15
CA GLY A 47 -5.30 -6.34 -1.79
C GLY A 47 -4.43 -6.75 -0.60
N TYR A 48 -3.27 -6.10 -0.40
CA TYR A 48 -2.44 -6.34 0.77
C TYR A 48 -3.04 -5.69 2.02
N ALA A 49 -3.49 -4.45 1.93
CA ALA A 49 -4.18 -3.76 3.02
C ALA A 49 -5.43 -4.53 3.46
N GLU A 50 -6.27 -5.01 2.54
CA GLU A 50 -7.45 -5.82 2.87
C GLU A 50 -7.11 -7.11 3.62
N LYS A 51 -6.00 -7.78 3.26
CA LYS A 51 -5.53 -8.98 3.96
C LYS A 51 -5.09 -8.66 5.38
N LEU A 52 -4.40 -7.54 5.58
CA LEU A 52 -3.96 -7.10 6.90
C LEU A 52 -5.16 -6.65 7.77
N LEU A 53 -6.15 -5.99 7.17
CA LEU A 53 -7.37 -5.57 7.85
C LEU A 53 -8.28 -6.74 8.25
N ARG A 54 -8.33 -7.81 7.44
CA ARG A 54 -9.10 -9.02 7.76
C ARG A 54 -8.38 -10.00 8.70
N GLY A 55 -7.06 -9.93 8.77
CA GLY A 55 -6.23 -10.88 9.52
C GLY A 55 -5.97 -10.49 10.98
N ASP A 56 -6.56 -9.39 11.46
CA ASP A 56 -6.47 -8.92 12.85
C ASP A 56 -7.60 -9.54 13.71
N ASP A 57 -7.70 -10.88 13.71
CA ASP A 57 -8.54 -11.68 14.63
C ASP A 57 -7.68 -12.77 15.31
#